data_AF-A0A3G2UZK6-F1
#
_entry.id   AF-A0A3G2UZK6-F1
#
_cell.length_a   1.000
_cell.length_b   1.000
_cell.length_c   1.000
_cell.angle_alpha   90.00
_cell.angle_beta   90.00
_cell.angle_gamma   90.00
#
_symmetry.space_group_name_H-M   'P 1'
#
loop_
_entity.id
_entity.type
_entity.pdbx_description
1 polymer ?
#
loop_
_entity_poly.entity_id
_entity_poly.type
_entity_poly.pdbx_seq_one_letter_code
_entity_poly.pdbx_strand_id
1 'polypeptide(L)'
;MSVIASALKHMLAAGMDHDAILAAVAAMEEEIANAPRPRSAGAIRTERWRKNKASHASQSVTCDDGDADVTLPPSLDKEKSPRPPKEINLIPEGDASAHEGDPAGLPISVKIALAIATCQAIGRIKPPFTLPVRIPAEPWADFVAMRLRIRKPMTDRAKELAVRELDRLAAAGWPPGDVLNHSTMNSYQGLVPPKGRNHGQYRQDRPANDISDPMVRTVLARQAERGRGHGSEPF
;
A
#
# COMPACT_ATOMS: atom_id res chain seq x y z
N MET A 1 6.01 -2.74 -36.48
CA MET A 1 4.81 -3.31 -37.13
C MET A 1 4.15 -4.28 -36.16
N SER A 2 2.81 -4.30 -36.06
CA SER A 2 2.12 -5.22 -35.14
C SER A 2 2.26 -6.67 -35.60
N VAL A 3 2.22 -7.62 -34.66
CA VAL A 3 2.31 -9.07 -34.94
C VAL A 3 1.22 -9.51 -35.92
N ILE A 4 0.03 -8.92 -35.82
CA ILE A 4 -1.13 -9.18 -36.68
C ILE A 4 -0.84 -8.74 -38.12
N ALA A 5 -0.26 -7.54 -38.31
CA ALA A 5 0.08 -7.04 -39.64
C ALA A 5 1.14 -7.91 -40.34
N SER A 6 2.11 -8.44 -39.58
CA SER A 6 3.10 -9.38 -40.11
C SER A 6 2.46 -10.71 -40.55
N ALA A 7 1.53 -11.25 -39.74
CA ALA A 7 0.83 -12.51 -40.07
C ALA A 7 -0.03 -12.39 -41.34
N LEU A 8 -0.82 -11.31 -41.46
CA LEU A 8 -1.63 -11.06 -42.67
C LEU A 8 -0.75 -10.91 -43.91
N LYS A 9 0.39 -10.23 -43.80
CA LYS A 9 1.35 -10.09 -44.90
C LYS A 9 1.91 -11.44 -45.35
N HIS A 10 2.20 -12.35 -44.41
CA HIS A 10 2.66 -13.70 -44.75
C HIS A 10 1.55 -14.56 -45.38
N MET A 11 0.31 -14.44 -44.92
CA MET A 11 -0.84 -15.15 -45.53
C MET A 11 -1.11 -14.70 -46.97
N LEU A 12 -1.04 -13.39 -47.23
CA LEU A 12 -1.15 -12.86 -48.58
C LEU A 12 0.04 -13.26 -49.46
N ALA A 13 1.27 -13.26 -48.92
CA ALA A 13 2.46 -13.72 -49.64
C ALA A 13 2.44 -15.23 -49.93
N ALA A 14 1.73 -16.01 -49.13
CA ALA A 14 1.50 -17.44 -49.34
C ALA A 14 0.36 -17.72 -50.36
N GLY A 15 -0.28 -16.68 -50.91
CA GLY A 15 -1.33 -16.81 -51.91
C GLY A 15 -2.69 -17.23 -51.34
N MET A 16 -2.93 -17.06 -50.03
CA MET A 16 -4.27 -17.24 -49.49
C MET A 16 -5.20 -16.15 -50.03
N ASP A 17 -6.33 -16.57 -50.56
CA ASP A 17 -7.39 -15.66 -51.01
C ASP A 17 -7.96 -14.86 -49.83
N HIS A 18 -8.41 -13.63 -50.10
CA HIS A 18 -8.95 -12.74 -49.08
C HIS A 18 -10.13 -13.37 -48.34
N ASP A 19 -11.01 -14.07 -49.06
CA ASP A 19 -12.18 -14.74 -48.46
C ASP A 19 -11.76 -15.91 -47.56
N ALA A 20 -10.67 -16.60 -47.90
CA ALA A 20 -10.12 -17.67 -47.07
C ALA A 20 -9.51 -17.13 -45.76
N ILE A 21 -8.91 -15.94 -45.79
CA ILE A 21 -8.40 -15.27 -44.57
C ILE A 21 -9.58 -14.85 -43.69
N LEU A 22 -10.64 -14.28 -44.26
CA LEU A 22 -11.84 -13.88 -43.51
C LEU A 22 -12.53 -15.09 -42.87
N ALA A 23 -12.69 -16.19 -43.60
CA ALA A 23 -13.24 -17.44 -43.07
C ALA A 23 -12.40 -18.01 -41.92
N ALA A 24 -11.07 -17.96 -42.02
CA ALA A 24 -10.17 -18.42 -40.97
C ALA A 24 -10.22 -17.55 -39.71
N VAL A 25 -10.33 -16.22 -39.87
CA VAL A 25 -10.49 -15.30 -38.74
C VAL A 25 -11.85 -15.51 -38.07
N ALA A 26 -12.92 -15.65 -38.85
CA ALA A 26 -14.26 -15.93 -38.33
C ALA A 26 -14.30 -17.26 -37.53
N ALA A 27 -13.69 -18.32 -38.04
CA ALA A 27 -13.59 -19.60 -37.33
C ALA A 27 -12.80 -19.48 -36.01
N MET A 28 -11.72 -18.69 -36.00
CA MET A 28 -10.93 -18.43 -34.80
C MET A 28 -11.70 -17.58 -33.77
N GLU A 29 -12.48 -16.61 -34.24
CA GLU A 29 -13.36 -15.80 -33.39
C GLU A 29 -14.48 -16.63 -32.76
N GLU A 30 -15.08 -17.57 -33.50
CA GLU A 30 -16.05 -18.53 -32.97
C GLU A 30 -15.43 -19.45 -31.90
N GLU A 31 -14.20 -19.90 -32.09
CA GLU A 31 -13.48 -20.70 -31.08
C GLU A 31 -13.22 -19.88 -29.80
N ILE A 32 -12.76 -18.63 -29.94
CA ILE A 32 -12.50 -17.75 -28.80
C ILE A 32 -13.82 -17.38 -28.08
N ALA A 33 -14.90 -17.19 -28.81
CA ALA A 33 -16.22 -16.90 -28.24
C ALA A 33 -16.77 -18.10 -27.44
N ASN A 34 -16.52 -19.33 -27.90
CA ASN A 34 -16.96 -20.56 -27.25
C ASN A 34 -16.00 -21.05 -26.15
N ALA A 35 -14.75 -20.57 -26.12
CA ALA A 35 -13.78 -20.95 -25.10
C ALA A 35 -14.21 -20.45 -23.70
N PRO A 36 -14.17 -21.30 -22.66
CA PRO A 36 -14.39 -20.86 -21.29
C PRO A 36 -13.37 -19.79 -20.91
N ARG A 37 -13.85 -18.59 -20.54
CA ARG A 37 -12.96 -17.49 -20.16
C ARG A 37 -12.04 -17.92 -19.02
N PRO A 38 -10.72 -17.65 -19.10
CA PRO A 38 -9.80 -18.01 -18.04
C PRO A 38 -10.23 -17.34 -16.73
N ARG A 39 -10.21 -18.10 -15.64
CA ARG A 39 -10.57 -17.59 -14.31
C ARG A 39 -9.65 -16.44 -13.92
N SER A 40 -10.21 -15.40 -13.31
CA SER A 40 -9.42 -14.29 -12.78
C SER A 40 -8.44 -14.78 -11.71
N ALA A 41 -7.29 -14.13 -11.58
CA ALA A 41 -6.29 -14.47 -10.57
C ALA A 41 -6.86 -14.45 -9.13
N GLY A 42 -7.83 -13.56 -8.87
CA GLY A 42 -8.56 -13.52 -7.60
C GLY A 42 -9.39 -14.77 -7.35
N ALA A 43 -10.15 -15.23 -8.34
CA ALA A 43 -10.96 -16.44 -8.23
C ALA A 43 -10.09 -17.70 -7.99
N ILE A 44 -8.95 -17.80 -8.68
CA ILE A 44 -7.98 -18.88 -8.48
C ILE A 44 -7.45 -18.88 -7.03
N ARG A 45 -7.13 -17.70 -6.48
CA ARG A 45 -6.65 -17.57 -5.10
C ARG A 45 -7.70 -18.01 -4.09
N THR A 46 -8.95 -17.58 -4.27
CA THR A 46 -10.05 -17.97 -3.39
C THR A 46 -10.31 -19.48 -3.44
N GLU A 47 -10.25 -20.09 -4.62
CA GLU A 47 -10.40 -21.54 -4.77
C GLU A 47 -9.28 -22.32 -4.07
N ARG A 48 -8.02 -21.89 -4.24
CA ARG A 48 -6.86 -22.47 -3.52
C ARG A 48 -7.05 -22.39 -2.00
N TRP A 49 -7.46 -21.23 -1.48
CA TRP A 49 -7.74 -21.07 -0.06
C TRP A 49 -8.86 -22.01 0.43
N ARG A 50 -9.94 -22.15 -0.35
CA ARG A 50 -11.05 -23.08 -0.02
C ARG A 50 -10.59 -24.54 -0.01
N LYS A 51 -9.77 -24.94 -0.99
CA LYS A 51 -9.20 -26.30 -1.05
C LYS A 51 -8.27 -26.59 0.14
N ASN A 52 -7.36 -25.67 0.47
CA ASN A 52 -6.47 -25.83 1.64
C ASN A 52 -7.24 -25.85 2.96
N LYS A 53 -8.28 -25.03 3.08
CA LYS A 53 -9.13 -25.03 4.29
C LYS A 53 -9.92 -26.32 4.42
N ALA A 54 -10.44 -26.85 3.31
CA ALA A 54 -11.13 -28.14 3.30
C ALA A 54 -10.18 -29.30 3.65
N SER A 55 -8.93 -29.29 3.16
CA SER A 55 -7.95 -30.33 3.52
C SER A 55 -7.51 -30.24 4.98
N HIS A 56 -7.35 -29.03 5.54
CA HIS A 56 -7.05 -28.84 6.96
C HIS A 56 -8.20 -29.26 7.87
N ALA A 57 -9.46 -29.12 7.44
CA ALA A 57 -10.61 -29.61 8.18
C ALA A 57 -10.67 -31.15 8.27
N SER A 58 -9.99 -31.85 7.35
CA SER A 58 -9.91 -33.32 7.32
C SER A 58 -8.62 -33.87 7.95
N GLN A 59 -7.64 -33.03 8.26
CA GLN A 59 -6.37 -33.39 8.91
C GLN A 59 -6.34 -32.89 10.35
N SER A 60 -7.35 -33.21 11.16
CA SER A 60 -7.18 -33.25 12.61
C SER A 60 -6.57 -34.60 12.96
N VAL A 61 -5.24 -34.65 13.04
CA VAL A 61 -4.52 -35.75 13.66
C VAL A 61 -4.89 -35.75 15.14
N THR A 62 -5.61 -36.79 15.56
CA THR A 62 -5.86 -37.11 16.96
C THR A 62 -4.52 -37.42 17.61
N CYS A 63 -4.01 -36.53 18.45
CA CYS A 63 -3.09 -36.93 19.50
C CYS A 63 -3.94 -37.55 20.62
N ASP A 64 -3.82 -38.87 20.71
CA ASP A 64 -4.19 -39.72 21.83
C ASP A 64 -3.24 -39.39 22.99
N ASP A 65 -3.77 -38.89 24.11
CA ASP A 65 -3.14 -38.91 25.43
C ASP A 65 -4.26 -38.84 26.48
N GLY A 66 -4.22 -39.76 27.44
CA GLY A 66 -5.36 -40.19 28.25
C GLY A 66 -5.77 -39.30 29.44
N ASP A 67 -6.93 -39.70 29.98
CA ASP A 67 -7.48 -39.52 31.33
C ASP A 67 -7.30 -38.18 32.07
N ALA A 68 -8.37 -37.37 32.06
CA ALA A 68 -8.88 -36.73 33.27
C ALA A 68 -10.37 -36.33 33.09
N ASP A 69 -11.20 -36.96 33.91
CA ASP A 69 -12.60 -36.65 34.17
C ASP A 69 -12.80 -35.18 34.59
N VAL A 70 -13.54 -34.41 33.78
CA VAL A 70 -14.28 -33.22 34.21
C VAL A 70 -15.61 -33.17 33.47
N THR A 71 -16.68 -33.30 34.23
CA THR A 71 -18.08 -33.22 33.80
C THR A 71 -18.53 -31.75 33.63
N LEU A 72 -19.40 -31.50 32.62
CA LEU A 72 -20.35 -30.38 32.39
C LEU A 72 -19.91 -29.20 31.46
N PRO A 73 -20.85 -28.49 30.79
CA PRO A 73 -22.06 -28.89 30.07
C PRO A 73 -22.13 -28.30 28.62
N PRO A 74 -23.14 -28.62 27.79
CA PRO A 74 -23.17 -28.25 26.37
C PRO A 74 -23.84 -26.89 26.09
N SER A 75 -23.47 -26.32 24.94
CA SER A 75 -24.13 -25.22 24.20
C SER A 75 -23.65 -23.79 24.50
N LEU A 76 -23.17 -23.12 23.44
CA LEU A 76 -23.65 -21.79 23.02
C LEU A 76 -23.06 -21.48 21.63
N ASP A 77 -23.91 -21.68 20.63
CA ASP A 77 -24.11 -20.91 19.41
C ASP A 77 -22.92 -20.31 18.63
N LYS A 78 -22.81 -20.83 17.40
CA LYS A 78 -22.16 -20.18 16.25
C LYS A 78 -22.75 -18.79 16.01
N GLU A 79 -22.12 -17.75 16.53
CA GLU A 79 -22.41 -16.39 16.06
C GLU A 79 -21.80 -16.15 14.67
N LYS A 80 -22.75 -16.12 13.73
CA LYS A 80 -22.68 -15.74 12.33
C LYS A 80 -22.12 -14.31 12.20
N SER A 81 -20.86 -14.20 11.78
CA SER A 81 -20.26 -12.92 11.41
C SER A 81 -21.09 -12.19 10.33
N PRO A 82 -21.38 -10.88 10.48
CA PRO A 82 -22.30 -10.16 9.60
C PRO A 82 -21.70 -9.94 8.20
N ARG A 83 -22.50 -10.22 7.17
CA ARG A 83 -22.15 -9.96 5.77
C ARG A 83 -22.20 -8.44 5.49
N PRO A 84 -21.23 -7.86 4.77
CA PRO A 84 -21.35 -6.49 4.29
C PRO A 84 -22.50 -6.40 3.26
N PRO A 85 -23.33 -5.33 3.28
CA PRO A 85 -24.41 -5.16 2.33
C PRO A 85 -23.85 -5.02 0.90
N LYS A 86 -24.36 -5.86 0.01
CA LYS A 86 -24.11 -5.81 -1.42
C LYS A 86 -25.14 -4.85 -2.02
N GLU A 87 -24.73 -3.60 -2.28
CA GLU A 87 -25.55 -2.68 -3.08
C GLU A 87 -25.62 -3.21 -4.52
N ILE A 88 -26.85 -3.53 -4.92
CA ILE A 88 -27.25 -3.91 -6.25
C ILE A 88 -27.72 -2.61 -6.89
N ASN A 89 -26.86 -1.92 -7.64
CA ASN A 89 -27.32 -0.84 -8.51
C ASN A 89 -27.92 -1.46 -9.76
N LEU A 90 -29.25 -1.57 -9.73
CA LEU A 90 -30.09 -1.79 -10.89
C LEU A 90 -29.97 -0.57 -11.81
N ILE A 91 -29.61 -0.86 -13.05
CA ILE A 91 -29.73 0.01 -14.22
C ILE A 91 -31.22 0.31 -14.45
N PRO A 92 -31.56 1.49 -14.99
CA PRO A 92 -32.58 1.50 -16.03
C PRO A 92 -32.01 2.05 -17.33
N GLU A 93 -32.10 1.18 -18.34
CA GLU A 93 -32.09 1.49 -19.76
C GLU A 93 -33.15 2.56 -20.03
N GLY A 94 -32.81 3.53 -20.87
CA GLY A 94 -33.69 4.63 -21.24
C GLY A 94 -33.29 5.14 -22.61
N ASP A 95 -33.83 4.48 -23.64
CA ASP A 95 -33.84 4.92 -25.02
C ASP A 95 -34.42 6.33 -25.15
N ALA A 96 -33.73 7.23 -25.83
CA ALA A 96 -34.33 8.38 -26.51
C ALA A 96 -33.38 8.94 -27.57
N SER A 97 -33.63 8.54 -28.81
CA SER A 97 -33.14 9.18 -30.04
C SER A 97 -33.74 10.58 -30.22
N ALA A 98 -32.96 11.41 -30.93
CA ALA A 98 -33.34 12.57 -31.74
C ALA A 98 -33.71 13.89 -31.03
N HIS A 99 -32.89 14.94 -31.25
CA HIS A 99 -33.25 16.02 -32.19
C HIS A 99 -32.05 16.95 -32.43
N GLU A 100 -31.65 17.09 -33.70
CA GLU A 100 -30.91 18.26 -34.18
C GLU A 100 -31.77 19.53 -33.98
N GLY A 101 -31.13 20.64 -33.60
CA GLY A 101 -31.77 21.95 -33.56
C GLY A 101 -31.09 22.92 -32.61
N ASP A 102 -30.12 23.66 -33.14
CA ASP A 102 -29.72 24.97 -32.61
C ASP A 102 -30.97 25.89 -32.61
N PRO A 103 -31.29 26.57 -31.50
CA PRO A 103 -31.48 28.00 -31.67
C PRO A 103 -30.94 28.83 -30.49
N ALA A 104 -30.13 29.81 -30.86
CA ALA A 104 -29.88 31.02 -30.10
C ALA A 104 -31.23 31.67 -29.68
N GLY A 105 -31.66 31.45 -28.43
CA GLY A 105 -32.92 32.02 -27.96
C GLY A 105 -33.34 31.73 -26.52
N LEU A 106 -32.45 31.31 -25.61
CA LEU A 106 -32.85 31.01 -24.23
C LEU A 106 -32.93 32.28 -23.34
N PRO A 107 -34.02 32.48 -22.57
CA PRO A 107 -34.14 33.59 -21.62
C PRO A 107 -33.09 33.44 -20.50
N ILE A 108 -32.61 34.58 -19.99
CA ILE A 108 -31.51 34.68 -19.00
C ILE A 108 -31.69 33.73 -17.81
N SER A 109 -32.93 33.51 -17.37
CA SER A 109 -33.29 32.61 -16.26
C SER A 109 -32.95 31.14 -16.51
N VAL A 110 -33.02 30.66 -17.76
CA VAL A 110 -32.67 29.27 -18.11
C VAL A 110 -31.16 29.12 -18.32
N LYS A 111 -30.47 30.18 -18.77
CA LYS A 111 -28.99 30.19 -18.83
C LYS A 111 -28.38 30.15 -17.43
N ILE A 112 -28.97 30.88 -16.47
CA ILE A 112 -28.57 30.81 -15.06
C ILE A 112 -28.86 29.42 -14.48
N ALA A 113 -30.02 28.82 -14.77
CA ALA A 113 -30.33 27.47 -14.32
C ALA A 113 -29.40 26.41 -14.94
N LEU A 114 -29.05 26.53 -16.23
CA LEU A 114 -28.10 25.65 -16.91
C LEU A 114 -26.66 25.85 -16.44
N ALA A 115 -26.26 27.09 -16.11
CA ALA A 115 -24.98 27.38 -15.46
C ALA A 115 -24.93 26.79 -14.04
N ILE A 116 -25.98 26.90 -13.24
CA ILE A 116 -26.04 26.32 -11.89
C ILE A 116 -26.07 24.77 -11.95
N ALA A 117 -26.77 24.19 -12.92
CA ALA A 117 -26.81 22.74 -13.14
C ALA A 117 -25.46 22.17 -13.62
N THR A 118 -24.74 22.91 -14.49
CA THR A 118 -23.37 22.54 -14.88
C THR A 118 -22.35 22.84 -13.78
N CYS A 119 -22.61 23.79 -12.86
CA CYS A 119 -21.74 24.08 -11.72
C CYS A 119 -21.70 22.96 -10.65
N GLN A 120 -22.74 22.14 -10.51
CA GLN A 120 -22.76 21.08 -9.48
C GLN A 120 -21.93 19.83 -9.85
N ALA A 121 -21.52 19.68 -11.11
CA ALA A 121 -20.58 18.63 -11.52
C ALA A 121 -19.09 19.05 -11.41
N ILE A 122 -18.80 20.35 -11.26
CA ILE A 122 -17.44 20.91 -11.15
C ILE A 122 -17.01 21.14 -9.69
N GLY A 123 -17.91 20.89 -8.72
CA GLY A 123 -17.76 21.20 -7.29
C GLY A 123 -16.71 20.39 -6.51
N ARG A 124 -15.75 19.75 -7.17
CA ARG A 124 -14.65 19.00 -6.52
C ARG A 124 -13.27 19.27 -7.09
N ILE A 125 -13.09 20.29 -7.94
CA ILE A 125 -11.74 20.66 -8.37
C ILE A 125 -11.07 21.43 -7.24
N LYS A 126 -10.44 20.71 -6.32
CA LYS A 126 -9.53 21.29 -5.33
C LYS A 126 -8.43 22.06 -6.10
N PRO A 127 -8.08 23.29 -5.70
CA PRO A 127 -7.01 24.02 -6.37
C PRO A 127 -5.72 23.19 -6.38
N PRO A 128 -4.95 23.21 -7.48
CA PRO A 128 -3.72 22.46 -7.60
C PRO A 128 -2.77 22.84 -6.46
N PHE A 129 -2.12 21.83 -5.88
CA PHE A 129 -1.18 22.03 -4.78
C PHE A 129 -0.01 22.90 -5.24
N THR A 130 0.20 24.03 -4.55
CA THR A 130 1.35 24.92 -4.74
C THR A 130 2.43 24.63 -3.69
N LEU A 131 3.66 24.38 -4.14
CA LEU A 131 4.79 24.18 -3.24
C LEU A 131 5.22 25.51 -2.58
N PRO A 132 5.39 25.59 -1.25
CA PRO A 132 5.90 26.80 -0.60
C PRO A 132 7.41 26.96 -0.83
N VAL A 133 7.87 28.22 -0.94
CA VAL A 133 9.26 28.60 -1.27
C VAL A 133 10.34 28.01 -0.34
N ARG A 134 9.99 27.69 0.91
CA ARG A 134 10.91 27.15 1.92
C ARG A 134 11.32 25.70 1.68
N ILE A 135 10.67 25.00 0.74
CA ILE A 135 10.99 23.62 0.39
C ILE A 135 11.74 23.63 -0.94
N PRO A 136 12.93 23.01 -1.04
CA PRO A 136 13.67 22.96 -2.28
C PRO A 136 12.91 22.12 -3.32
N ALA A 137 12.69 22.69 -4.50
CA ALA A 137 11.84 22.10 -5.53
C ALA A 137 12.39 20.80 -6.11
N GLU A 138 13.71 20.70 -6.28
CA GLU A 138 14.40 19.53 -6.83
C GLU A 138 14.26 18.29 -5.91
N PRO A 139 14.69 18.30 -4.62
CA PRO A 139 14.47 17.18 -3.69
C PRO A 139 12.99 16.80 -3.52
N TRP A 140 12.08 17.76 -3.63
CA TRP A 140 10.65 17.49 -3.58
C TRP A 140 10.16 16.72 -4.81
N ALA A 141 10.60 17.11 -6.01
CA ALA A 141 10.27 16.43 -7.25
C ALA A 141 10.78 14.98 -7.24
N ASP A 142 12.00 14.76 -6.75
CA ASP A 142 12.59 13.41 -6.61
C ASP A 142 11.79 12.53 -5.64
N PHE A 143 11.35 13.10 -4.52
CA PHE A 143 10.50 12.39 -3.57
C PHE A 143 9.15 12.00 -4.21
N VAL A 144 8.52 12.90 -4.98
CA VAL A 144 7.29 12.60 -5.72
C VAL A 144 7.51 11.51 -6.77
N ALA A 145 8.60 11.59 -7.53
CA ALA A 145 8.98 10.58 -8.53
C ALA A 145 9.20 9.20 -7.87
N MET A 146 9.88 9.17 -6.73
CA MET A 146 10.06 7.95 -5.93
C MET A 146 8.72 7.37 -5.44
N ARG A 147 7.80 8.22 -4.94
CA ARG A 147 6.45 7.81 -4.50
C ARG A 147 5.64 7.16 -5.63
N LEU A 148 5.79 7.67 -6.87
CA LEU A 148 5.20 7.06 -8.06
C LEU A 148 5.83 5.69 -8.37
N ARG A 149 7.17 5.59 -8.30
CA ARG A 149 7.91 4.33 -8.53
C ARG A 149 7.50 3.22 -7.55
N ILE A 150 7.32 3.53 -6.27
CA ILE A 150 6.86 2.56 -5.27
C ILE A 150 5.33 2.32 -5.30
N ARG A 151 4.63 2.86 -6.31
CA ARG A 151 3.17 2.73 -6.52
C ARG A 151 2.34 3.27 -5.36
N LYS A 152 2.83 4.33 -4.71
CA LYS A 152 2.16 5.04 -3.60
C LYS A 152 2.08 6.54 -3.91
N PRO A 153 1.37 6.96 -4.99
CA PRO A 153 1.23 8.38 -5.33
C PRO A 153 0.66 9.18 -4.15
N MET A 154 1.09 10.44 -4.02
CA MET A 154 0.52 11.36 -3.02
C MET A 154 -0.69 12.07 -3.59
N THR A 155 -1.80 12.06 -2.84
CA THR A 155 -2.93 12.97 -3.08
C THR A 155 -2.52 14.40 -2.72
N ASP A 156 -3.22 15.40 -3.21
CA ASP A 156 -2.89 16.80 -2.88
C ASP A 156 -3.02 17.10 -1.39
N ARG A 157 -3.96 16.43 -0.69
CA ARG A 157 -4.03 16.48 0.77
C ARG A 157 -2.79 15.88 1.44
N ALA A 158 -2.25 14.80 0.91
CA ALA A 158 -1.02 14.20 1.43
C ALA A 158 0.19 15.12 1.22
N LYS A 159 0.26 15.85 0.09
CA LYS A 159 1.29 16.86 -0.15
C LYS A 159 1.25 17.97 0.90
N GLU A 160 0.06 18.49 1.24
CA GLU A 160 -0.12 19.48 2.31
C GLU A 160 0.34 18.96 3.68
N LEU A 161 0.02 17.71 4.02
CA LEU A 161 0.46 17.10 5.28
C LEU A 161 1.98 16.90 5.30
N ALA A 162 2.57 16.51 4.17
CA ALA A 162 4.02 16.39 4.05
C ALA A 162 4.73 17.75 4.22
N VAL A 163 4.18 18.85 3.68
CA VAL A 163 4.70 20.21 3.95
C VAL A 163 4.68 20.52 5.44
N ARG A 164 3.56 20.25 6.13
CA ARG A 164 3.45 20.50 7.59
C ARG A 164 4.45 19.68 8.39
N GLU A 165 4.71 18.45 7.97
CA GLU A 165 5.72 17.60 8.62
C GLU A 165 7.14 18.12 8.36
N LEU A 166 7.44 18.60 7.16
CA LEU A 166 8.70 19.28 6.87
C LEU A 166 8.88 20.53 7.74
N ASP A 167 7.82 21.30 7.97
CA ASP A 167 7.88 22.47 8.86
C ASP A 167 8.19 22.07 10.31
N ARG A 168 7.56 20.99 10.79
CA ARG A 168 7.83 20.43 12.12
C ARG A 168 9.29 19.98 12.25
N LEU A 169 9.80 19.29 11.23
CA LEU A 169 11.19 18.83 11.21
C LEU A 169 12.19 20.00 11.07
N ALA A 170 11.84 21.03 10.30
CA ALA A 170 12.60 22.27 10.22
C ALA A 170 12.66 23.00 11.56
N ALA A 171 11.54 23.07 12.29
CA ALA A 171 11.51 23.62 13.65
C ALA A 171 12.35 22.79 14.64
N ALA A 172 12.52 21.49 14.39
CA ALA A 172 13.43 20.62 15.14
C ALA A 172 14.91 20.71 14.68
N GLY A 173 15.24 21.64 13.77
CA GLY A 173 16.61 21.88 13.30
C GLY A 173 17.07 21.00 12.13
N TRP A 174 16.13 20.31 11.46
CA TRP A 174 16.44 19.50 10.28
C TRP A 174 16.11 20.26 8.99
N PRO A 175 17.10 20.54 8.14
CA PRO A 175 16.81 21.21 6.87
C PRO A 175 15.92 20.31 5.99
N PRO A 176 14.86 20.84 5.36
CA PRO A 176 13.87 20.04 4.63
C PRO A 176 14.47 19.28 3.44
N GLY A 177 15.53 19.80 2.82
CA GLY A 177 16.27 19.12 1.75
C GLY A 177 16.90 17.79 2.19
N ASP A 178 17.58 17.77 3.34
CA ASP A 178 18.24 16.56 3.85
C ASP A 178 17.23 15.47 4.21
N VAL A 179 16.08 15.87 4.78
CA VAL A 179 14.98 14.95 5.11
C VAL A 179 14.40 14.32 3.85
N LEU A 180 14.19 15.12 2.79
CA LEU A 180 13.69 14.64 1.51
C LEU A 180 14.68 13.69 0.84
N ASN A 181 15.97 14.04 0.83
CA ASN A 181 17.02 13.18 0.27
C ASN A 181 17.13 11.86 1.03
N HIS A 182 17.10 11.89 2.37
CA HIS A 182 17.14 10.68 3.20
C HIS A 182 15.93 9.77 2.97
N SER A 183 14.74 10.38 2.85
CA SER A 183 13.50 9.63 2.61
C SER A 183 13.47 9.04 1.19
N THR A 184 14.01 9.76 0.21
CA THR A 184 14.15 9.31 -1.19
C THR A 184 15.15 8.16 -1.31
N MET A 185 16.33 8.29 -0.70
CA MET A 185 17.38 7.26 -0.69
C MET A 185 16.87 5.93 -0.12
N ASN A 186 16.08 5.97 0.95
CA ASN A 186 15.55 4.77 1.60
C ASN A 186 14.16 4.33 1.08
N SER A 187 13.61 5.02 0.06
CA SER A 187 12.27 4.74 -0.48
C SER A 187 11.16 4.73 0.60
N TYR A 188 11.24 5.64 1.58
CA TYR A 188 10.24 5.74 2.64
C TYR A 188 8.93 6.36 2.15
N GLN A 189 7.82 5.87 2.70
CA GLN A 189 6.49 6.44 2.41
C GLN A 189 6.29 7.77 3.13
N GLY A 190 6.84 7.91 4.34
CA GLY A 190 6.79 9.13 5.14
C GLY A 190 8.10 9.91 5.10
N LEU A 191 8.09 11.11 5.68
CA LEU A 191 9.26 11.95 5.86
C LEU A 191 9.93 11.57 7.18
N VAL A 192 11.19 11.15 7.10
CA VAL A 192 11.95 10.69 8.27
C VAL A 192 13.24 11.51 8.36
N PRO A 193 13.55 12.11 9.53
CA PRO A 193 14.83 12.79 9.71
C PRO A 193 15.98 11.77 9.69
N PRO A 194 17.14 12.14 9.13
CA PRO A 194 18.34 11.29 9.17
C PRO A 194 18.69 10.87 10.60
N LYS A 195 18.92 9.57 10.84
CA LYS A 195 19.46 9.08 12.12
C LYS A 195 20.90 9.56 12.27
N GLY A 196 21.25 10.24 13.37
CA GLY A 196 22.64 10.67 13.60
C GLY A 196 22.84 11.90 14.49
N ARG A 197 21.92 12.86 14.46
CA ARG A 197 22.14 14.17 15.15
C ARG A 197 21.75 14.16 16.64
N ASN A 198 20.89 13.22 17.07
CA ASN A 198 20.41 13.08 18.46
C ASN A 198 21.06 11.93 19.27
N HIS A 199 22.04 11.22 18.73
CA HIS A 199 22.66 10.08 19.44
C HIS A 199 23.71 10.48 20.50
N GLY A 200 23.84 11.78 20.82
CA GLY A 200 24.84 12.29 21.75
C GLY A 200 24.40 12.44 23.22
N GLN A 201 23.11 12.60 23.51
CA GLN A 201 22.71 13.04 24.85
C GLN A 201 22.49 11.89 25.86
N TYR A 202 22.06 10.71 25.43
CA TYR A 202 21.79 9.61 26.37
C TYR A 202 23.04 8.82 26.80
N ARG A 203 24.20 9.00 26.15
CA ARG A 203 25.44 8.28 26.49
C ARG A 203 26.42 9.07 27.34
N GLN A 204 26.22 10.37 27.52
CA GLN A 204 27.14 11.20 28.32
C GLN A 204 26.77 11.19 29.82
N ASP A 205 25.51 10.86 30.16
CA ASP A 205 25.05 10.76 31.55
C ASP A 205 25.23 9.38 32.17
N ARG A 206 25.99 8.48 31.54
CA ARG A 206 26.47 7.27 32.21
C ARG A 206 27.80 7.64 32.86
N PRO A 207 27.85 8.01 34.15
CA PRO A 207 29.12 8.23 34.82
C PRO A 207 29.92 6.93 34.70
N ALA A 208 31.10 7.02 34.11
CA ALA A 208 31.95 5.87 33.78
C ALA A 208 32.48 5.11 35.02
N ASN A 209 31.93 5.36 36.21
CA ASN A 209 32.38 4.79 37.46
C ASN A 209 31.31 4.85 38.56
N ASP A 210 30.09 4.35 38.30
CA ASP A 210 29.12 4.19 39.38
C ASP A 210 29.51 2.97 40.24
N ILE A 211 30.22 3.25 41.33
CA ILE A 211 30.63 2.33 42.40
C ILE A 211 29.40 1.64 43.05
N SER A 212 28.19 2.12 42.74
CA SER A 212 26.91 1.60 43.24
C SER A 212 26.38 0.41 42.45
N ASP A 213 26.98 0.03 41.30
CA ASP A 213 26.60 -1.19 40.58
C ASP A 213 26.93 -2.42 41.44
N PRO A 214 25.94 -3.26 41.81
CA PRO A 214 26.15 -4.42 42.67
C PRO A 214 27.18 -5.40 42.09
N MET A 215 27.35 -5.43 40.76
CA MET A 215 28.33 -6.27 40.11
C MET A 215 29.77 -5.75 40.30
N VAL A 216 29.98 -4.43 40.26
CA VAL A 216 31.29 -3.83 40.50
C VAL A 216 31.67 -3.95 41.97
N ARG A 217 30.71 -3.76 42.88
CA ARG A 217 30.90 -3.91 44.33
C ARG A 217 31.29 -5.34 44.72
N THR A 218 30.67 -6.34 44.10
CA THR A 218 31.00 -7.76 44.35
C THR A 218 32.37 -8.14 43.80
N VAL A 219 32.75 -7.65 42.60
CA VAL A 219 34.08 -7.92 42.03
C VAL A 219 35.19 -7.28 42.87
N LEU A 220 35.00 -6.03 43.32
CA LEU A 220 35.99 -5.32 44.13
C LEU A 220 36.14 -5.94 45.53
N ALA A 221 35.05 -6.35 46.16
CA ALA A 221 35.08 -7.08 47.43
C ALA A 221 35.86 -8.40 47.31
N ARG A 222 35.64 -9.15 46.22
CA ARG A 222 36.34 -10.42 45.96
C ARG A 222 37.84 -10.24 45.67
N GLN A 223 38.24 -9.11 45.09
CA GLN A 223 39.66 -8.77 44.89
C GLN A 223 40.34 -8.41 46.22
N ALA A 224 39.66 -7.70 47.12
CA ALA A 224 40.17 -7.34 48.44
C ALA A 224 40.41 -8.56 49.35
N GLU A 225 39.60 -9.62 49.20
CA GLU A 225 39.79 -10.88 49.94
C GLU A 225 41.02 -11.67 49.47
N ARG A 226 41.38 -11.57 48.18
CA ARG A 226 42.57 -12.25 47.63
C ARG A 226 43.89 -11.60 48.03
N GLY A 227 43.87 -10.34 48.49
CA GLY A 227 45.06 -9.60 48.93
C GLY A 227 45.48 -9.81 50.39
N ARG A 228 44.67 -10.49 51.22
CA ARG A 228 44.93 -10.69 52.67
C ARG A 228 45.46 -12.09 53.03
N GLY A 229 46.13 -12.77 52.08
CA GLY A 229 46.55 -14.17 52.24
C GLY A 229 48.04 -14.45 52.08
N HIS A 230 48.91 -13.44 52.03
CA HIS A 230 50.36 -13.68 51.96
C HIS A 230 51.17 -12.54 52.58
N GLY A 231 51.60 -12.71 53.82
CA GLY A 231 52.53 -11.79 54.46
C GLY A 231 52.69 -12.03 55.97
N SER A 232 53.87 -12.50 56.34
CA SER A 232 54.52 -12.50 57.68
C SER A 232 54.02 -13.46 58.77
N GLU A 233 54.58 -14.68 58.79
CA GLU A 233 54.98 -15.29 60.07
C GLU A 233 56.32 -14.66 60.51
N PRO A 234 56.44 -14.13 61.74
CA PRO A 234 57.74 -13.81 62.31
C PRO A 234 58.38 -15.06 62.94
N PHE A 235 59.70 -15.15 62.78
CA PHE A 235 60.64 -16.15 63.29
C PHE A 235 60.46 -16.54 64.76
#